data_AF-A0A1V3PYK6-F1
#
_entry.id   AF-A0A1V3PYK6-F1
#
_cell.length_a   1.000
_cell.length_b   1.000
_cell.length_c   1.000
_cell.angle_alpha   90.00
_cell.angle_beta   90.00
_cell.angle_gamma   90.00
#
_symmetry.space_group_name_H-M   'P 1'
#
loop_
_entity.id
_entity.type
_entity.pdbx_description
1 polymer ?
#
loop_
_entity_poly.entity_id
_entity_poly.type
_entity_poly.pdbx_seq_one_letter_code
_entity_poly.pdbx_strand_id
1 'polypeptide(L)'
;MSNNITGQNLRLHWTDFIGHVPQNRPANQVAFTSASYSINFGIAQAYASIGMRVPNAQNDLGFVVSNLQIKVTLNRHLMWSVTSAQTPELLAHEQGHYDIVALTMSDLFNDLLSPPTVMATENDVRDFARALQTEAARRIDAMESSAAGDGLYDQQTNHSLNQPLQAHWDSAFALARPPTGLRFDLALGTQNITP
;
A
#
# COMPACT_ATOMS: atom_id res chain seq x y z
N MET A 1 13.00 -19.22 -3.77
CA MET A 1 11.67 -18.67 -4.12
C MET A 1 11.88 -17.31 -4.79
N SER A 2 11.12 -16.98 -5.82
CA SER A 2 11.24 -15.69 -6.51
C SER A 2 10.66 -14.54 -5.67
N ASN A 3 11.23 -13.35 -5.78
CA ASN A 3 10.63 -12.14 -5.23
C ASN A 3 9.33 -11.84 -5.98
N ASN A 4 8.22 -11.61 -5.28
CA ASN A 4 6.94 -11.27 -5.90
C ASN A 4 6.06 -10.39 -5.01
N ILE A 5 5.18 -9.64 -5.68
CA ILE A 5 4.06 -8.96 -5.07
C ILE A 5 2.79 -9.40 -5.80
N THR A 6 1.76 -9.75 -5.05
CA THR A 6 0.50 -10.29 -5.58
C THR A 6 -0.69 -9.47 -5.11
N GLY A 7 -1.71 -9.41 -5.97
CA GLY A 7 -2.91 -8.65 -5.67
C GLY A 7 -2.69 -7.14 -5.60
N GLN A 8 -1.72 -6.57 -6.33
CA GLN A 8 -1.48 -5.12 -6.42
C GLN A 8 -2.31 -4.40 -7.51
N ASN A 9 -2.88 -5.18 -8.44
CA ASN A 9 -3.58 -4.70 -9.63
C ASN A 9 -5.05 -5.15 -9.64
N LEU A 10 -5.64 -5.47 -8.49
CA LEU A 10 -7.05 -5.81 -8.45
C LEU A 10 -7.89 -4.58 -8.79
N ARG A 11 -9.00 -4.82 -9.48
CA ARG A 11 -10.02 -3.82 -9.73
C ARG A 11 -11.29 -4.23 -8.98
N LEU A 12 -11.85 -3.27 -8.25
CA LEU A 12 -13.07 -3.43 -7.50
C LEU A 12 -14.24 -3.50 -8.44
N HIS A 13 -15.18 -4.38 -8.09
CA HIS A 13 -16.50 -4.46 -8.67
C HIS A 13 -17.52 -4.42 -7.53
N TRP A 14 -18.75 -3.99 -7.82
CA TRP A 14 -19.80 -3.99 -6.79
C TRP A 14 -20.05 -5.37 -6.17
N THR A 15 -19.74 -6.45 -6.90
CA THR A 15 -19.77 -7.83 -6.39
C THR A 15 -18.74 -8.14 -5.30
N ASP A 16 -17.75 -7.26 -5.07
CA ASP A 16 -16.78 -7.41 -3.97
C ASP A 16 -17.34 -6.93 -2.62
N PHE A 17 -18.40 -6.10 -2.62
CA PHE A 17 -19.00 -5.49 -1.43
C PHE A 17 -20.11 -6.37 -0.86
N ILE A 18 -19.72 -7.52 -0.31
CA ILE A 18 -20.64 -8.55 0.20
C ILE A 18 -20.94 -8.42 1.70
N GLY A 19 -20.28 -7.48 2.38
CA GLY A 19 -20.46 -7.19 3.79
C GLY A 19 -21.80 -6.50 4.09
N HIS A 20 -22.15 -6.47 5.37
CA HIS A 20 -23.39 -5.88 5.83
C HIS A 20 -23.23 -4.38 6.03
N VAL A 21 -24.17 -3.59 5.52
CA VAL A 21 -24.22 -2.14 5.72
C VAL A 21 -24.51 -1.84 7.21
N PRO A 22 -23.65 -1.08 7.91
CA PRO A 22 -23.89 -0.71 9.31
C PRO A 22 -25.12 0.19 9.48
N GLN A 23 -25.89 -0.03 10.55
CA GLN A 23 -27.09 0.76 10.86
C GLN A 23 -26.77 2.21 11.25
N ASN A 24 -25.69 2.44 12.00
CA ASN A 24 -25.33 3.75 12.56
C ASN A 24 -24.18 4.44 11.81
N ARG A 25 -24.10 4.26 10.48
CA ARG A 25 -23.07 4.90 9.65
C ARG A 25 -23.36 6.40 9.45
N PRO A 26 -22.32 7.25 9.31
CA PRO A 26 -22.48 8.62 8.83
C PRO A 26 -23.24 8.68 7.50
N ALA A 27 -24.07 9.70 7.29
CA ALA A 27 -24.92 9.80 6.10
C ALA A 27 -24.13 9.92 4.79
N ASN A 28 -22.93 10.51 4.84
CA ASN A 28 -22.01 10.64 3.72
C ASN A 28 -21.17 9.37 3.47
N GLN A 29 -21.15 8.40 4.40
CA GLN A 29 -20.46 7.13 4.22
C GLN A 29 -21.41 6.09 3.63
N VAL A 30 -21.45 6.01 2.29
CA VAL A 30 -22.37 5.13 1.56
C VAL A 30 -21.71 3.85 1.03
N ALA A 31 -20.40 3.75 1.15
CA ALA A 31 -19.64 2.52 0.92
C ALA A 31 -18.41 2.49 1.84
N PHE A 32 -17.77 1.33 1.91
CA PHE A 32 -16.54 1.11 2.66
C PHE A 32 -15.73 0.00 2.02
N THR A 33 -14.46 0.29 1.78
CA THR A 33 -13.48 -0.64 1.25
C THR A 33 -12.51 -1.05 2.34
N SER A 34 -12.10 -2.33 2.33
CA SER A 34 -11.12 -2.86 3.26
C SER A 34 -10.14 -3.76 2.53
N ALA A 35 -8.86 -3.42 2.65
CA ALA A 35 -7.76 -4.21 2.17
C ALA A 35 -6.80 -4.55 3.32
N SER A 36 -6.16 -5.70 3.25
CA SER A 36 -5.09 -6.13 4.14
C SER A 36 -3.86 -6.52 3.33
N TYR A 37 -2.71 -6.59 3.98
CA TYR A 37 -1.49 -7.08 3.37
C TYR A 37 -0.74 -8.05 4.27
N SER A 38 0.07 -8.92 3.66
CA SER A 38 1.03 -9.75 4.36
C SER A 38 2.40 -9.69 3.67
N ILE A 39 3.45 -9.77 4.48
CA ILE A 39 4.84 -9.63 4.04
C ILE A 39 5.61 -10.82 4.60
N ASN A 40 6.26 -11.57 3.72
CA ASN A 40 7.17 -12.65 4.09
C ASN A 40 8.48 -12.46 3.35
N PHE A 41 9.60 -12.69 4.02
CA PHE A 41 10.91 -12.66 3.37
C PHE A 41 11.89 -13.58 4.10
N GLY A 42 12.88 -14.04 3.36
CA GLY A 42 14.08 -14.67 3.89
C GLY A 42 15.23 -13.67 3.99
N ILE A 43 16.27 -14.05 4.72
CA ILE A 43 17.52 -13.30 4.77
C ILE A 43 18.61 -14.18 4.18
N ALA A 44 19.44 -13.61 3.33
CA ALA A 44 20.51 -14.33 2.68
C ALA A 44 21.80 -13.49 2.66
N GLN A 45 22.93 -14.17 2.53
CA GLN A 45 24.21 -13.49 2.31
C GLN A 45 24.16 -12.72 0.99
N ALA A 46 24.64 -11.48 1.01
CA ALA A 46 24.63 -10.57 -0.12
C ALA A 46 25.41 -11.12 -1.32
N TYR A 47 26.54 -11.78 -1.07
CA TYR A 47 27.31 -12.40 -2.14
C TYR A 47 26.50 -13.47 -2.90
N ALA A 48 25.75 -14.30 -2.17
CA ALA A 48 24.91 -15.34 -2.78
C ALA A 48 23.68 -14.79 -3.51
N SER A 49 23.22 -13.59 -3.14
CA SER A 49 21.96 -13.02 -3.64
C SER A 49 22.17 -11.99 -4.75
N ILE A 50 23.18 -11.14 -4.63
CA ILE A 50 23.46 -10.00 -5.52
C ILE A 50 24.94 -9.87 -5.91
N GLY A 51 25.79 -10.83 -5.55
CA GLY A 51 27.21 -10.86 -5.94
C GLY A 51 28.11 -9.84 -5.21
N MET A 52 27.58 -9.09 -4.24
CA MET A 52 28.33 -8.08 -3.49
C MET A 52 28.98 -8.67 -2.23
N ARG A 53 30.28 -8.40 -2.04
CA ARG A 53 31.00 -8.64 -0.78
C ARG A 53 31.02 -7.37 0.04
N VAL A 54 30.67 -7.47 1.31
CA VAL A 54 30.72 -6.32 2.23
C VAL A 54 31.50 -6.73 3.47
N PRO A 55 32.67 -6.11 3.71
CA PRO A 55 33.45 -6.29 4.91
C PRO A 55 32.59 -6.13 6.16
N ASN A 56 32.38 -7.22 6.90
CA ASN A 56 31.94 -7.16 8.28
C ASN A 56 33.13 -7.54 9.19
N ALA A 57 32.99 -7.37 10.49
CA ALA A 57 34.08 -7.58 11.44
C ALA A 57 34.62 -9.03 11.50
N GLN A 58 34.01 -10.00 10.79
CA GLN A 58 34.39 -11.42 10.88
C GLN A 58 34.72 -12.11 9.55
N ASN A 59 34.11 -11.77 8.40
CA ASN A 59 34.23 -12.61 7.19
C ASN A 59 33.88 -11.96 5.82
N ASP A 60 33.71 -10.64 5.72
CA ASP A 60 33.27 -9.96 4.48
C ASP A 60 31.92 -10.43 3.89
N LEU A 61 31.03 -10.95 4.74
CA LEU A 61 29.69 -11.39 4.35
C LEU A 61 28.62 -10.45 4.91
N GLY A 62 28.12 -9.55 4.07
CA GLY A 62 26.90 -8.81 4.38
C GLY A 62 25.63 -9.62 4.09
N PHE A 63 24.48 -9.11 4.53
CA PHE A 63 23.16 -9.73 4.41
C PHE A 63 22.16 -8.81 3.72
N VAL A 64 21.19 -9.42 3.03
CA VAL A 64 20.10 -8.73 2.32
C VAL A 64 18.78 -9.47 2.47
N VAL A 65 17.68 -8.78 2.17
CA VAL A 65 16.37 -9.40 1.96
C VAL A 65 16.44 -10.34 0.74
N SER A 66 15.81 -11.50 0.86
CA SER A 66 15.68 -12.49 -0.23
C SER A 66 14.29 -13.12 -0.19
N ASN A 67 13.84 -13.71 -1.30
CA ASN A 67 12.56 -14.43 -1.34
C ASN A 67 11.38 -13.57 -0.85
N LEU A 68 11.35 -12.27 -1.16
CA LEU A 68 10.33 -11.34 -0.69
C LEU A 68 8.98 -11.66 -1.34
N GLN A 69 7.96 -11.83 -0.52
CA GLN A 69 6.59 -12.07 -0.93
C GLN A 69 5.69 -11.06 -0.23
N ILE A 70 5.06 -10.19 -1.01
CA ILE A 70 4.00 -9.30 -0.51
C ILE A 70 2.67 -9.73 -1.14
N LYS A 71 1.62 -9.84 -0.33
CA LYS A 71 0.27 -10.13 -0.81
C LYS A 71 -0.69 -9.07 -0.30
N VAL A 72 -1.37 -8.39 -1.20
CA VAL A 72 -2.47 -7.48 -0.88
C VAL A 72 -3.80 -8.21 -1.15
N THR A 73 -4.72 -8.13 -0.21
CA THR A 73 -5.97 -8.90 -0.18
C THR A 73 -7.16 -7.99 0.10
N LEU A 74 -8.25 -8.16 -0.65
CA LEU A 74 -9.53 -7.53 -0.33
C LEU A 74 -10.24 -8.31 0.78
N ASN A 75 -10.62 -7.62 1.84
CA ASN A 75 -11.39 -8.18 2.93
C ASN A 75 -12.88 -8.07 2.61
N ARG A 76 -13.34 -8.75 1.55
CA ARG A 76 -14.70 -8.60 0.99
C ARG A 76 -15.84 -8.71 2.01
N HIS A 77 -15.67 -9.52 3.05
CA HIS A 77 -16.67 -9.68 4.12
C HIS A 77 -16.80 -8.43 5.02
N LEU A 78 -15.81 -7.54 5.02
CA LEU A 78 -15.83 -6.24 5.67
C LEU A 78 -16.25 -5.11 4.72
N MET A 79 -16.19 -5.33 3.40
CA MET A 79 -16.54 -4.34 2.39
C MET A 79 -18.05 -4.28 2.20
N TRP A 80 -18.65 -3.11 2.29
CA TRP A 80 -20.10 -2.94 2.14
C TRP A 80 -20.43 -1.68 1.32
N SER A 81 -21.60 -1.66 0.69
CA SER A 81 -22.10 -0.48 -0.02
C SER A 81 -23.62 -0.41 0.06
N VAL A 82 -24.16 0.79 0.05
CA VAL A 82 -25.59 1.03 -0.07
C VAL A 82 -25.97 0.90 -1.55
N THR A 83 -26.77 -0.11 -1.89
CA THR A 83 -27.10 -0.43 -3.30
C THR A 83 -27.65 0.77 -4.07
N SER A 84 -28.49 1.61 -3.47
CA SER A 84 -29.07 2.79 -4.12
C SER A 84 -28.07 3.93 -4.35
N ALA A 85 -26.88 3.87 -3.77
CA ALA A 85 -25.82 4.87 -3.93
C ALA A 85 -24.69 4.41 -4.87
N GLN A 86 -24.78 3.19 -5.42
CA GLN A 86 -23.76 2.63 -6.30
C GLN A 86 -23.70 3.40 -7.62
N THR A 87 -22.62 4.16 -7.84
CA THR A 87 -22.32 4.84 -9.11
C THR A 87 -20.88 4.56 -9.55
N PRO A 88 -20.54 4.73 -10.84
CA PRO A 88 -19.15 4.59 -11.29
C PRO A 88 -18.16 5.46 -10.52
N GLU A 89 -18.56 6.67 -10.13
CA GLU A 89 -17.74 7.63 -9.39
C GLU A 89 -17.49 7.14 -7.96
N LEU A 90 -18.51 6.63 -7.28
CA LEU A 90 -18.34 6.03 -5.96
C LEU A 90 -17.44 4.78 -6.04
N LEU A 91 -17.61 3.93 -7.06
CA LEU A 91 -16.73 2.76 -7.22
C LEU A 91 -15.26 3.17 -7.47
N ALA A 92 -15.03 4.24 -8.22
CA ALA A 92 -13.70 4.79 -8.42
C ALA A 92 -13.11 5.36 -7.12
N HIS A 93 -13.92 6.02 -6.30
CA HIS A 93 -13.51 6.48 -4.99
C HIS A 93 -13.10 5.31 -4.07
N GLU A 94 -13.94 4.28 -3.99
CA GLU A 94 -13.67 3.05 -3.25
C GLU A 94 -12.42 2.30 -3.77
N GLN A 95 -12.21 2.33 -5.08
CA GLN A 95 -10.98 1.81 -5.69
C GLN A 95 -9.74 2.56 -5.17
N GLY A 96 -9.86 3.87 -4.89
CA GLY A 96 -8.79 4.68 -4.30
C GLY A 96 -8.31 4.17 -2.95
N HIS A 97 -9.22 3.74 -2.06
CA HIS A 97 -8.84 3.14 -0.77
C HIS A 97 -7.98 1.89 -0.94
N TYR A 98 -8.37 1.02 -1.86
CA TYR A 98 -7.55 -0.14 -2.19
C TYR A 98 -6.21 0.26 -2.84
N ASP A 99 -6.22 1.27 -3.73
CA ASP A 99 -5.03 1.76 -4.43
C ASP A 99 -4.00 2.32 -3.43
N ILE A 100 -4.42 3.03 -2.39
CA ILE A 100 -3.55 3.51 -1.31
C ILE A 100 -2.75 2.35 -0.69
N VAL A 101 -3.42 1.26 -0.31
CA VAL A 101 -2.77 0.09 0.27
C VAL A 101 -1.86 -0.59 -0.75
N ALA A 102 -2.37 -0.84 -1.95
CA ALA A 102 -1.65 -1.58 -2.99
C ALA A 102 -0.37 -0.86 -3.46
N LEU A 103 -0.45 0.45 -3.67
CA LEU A 103 0.66 1.26 -4.16
C LEU A 103 1.69 1.51 -3.05
N THR A 104 1.26 1.72 -1.80
CA THR A 104 2.20 1.79 -0.67
C THR A 104 2.97 0.48 -0.50
N MET A 105 2.32 -0.67 -0.70
CA MET A 105 2.99 -1.98 -0.67
C MET A 105 3.92 -2.20 -1.86
N SER A 106 3.62 -1.62 -3.02
CA SER A 106 4.52 -1.61 -4.18
C SER A 106 5.80 -0.80 -3.89
N ASP A 107 5.68 0.38 -3.26
CA ASP A 107 6.83 1.17 -2.80
C ASP A 107 7.68 0.37 -1.78
N LEU A 108 7.03 -0.21 -0.77
CA LEU A 108 7.71 -1.04 0.23
C LEU A 108 8.43 -2.24 -0.39
N PHE A 109 7.83 -2.88 -1.39
CA PHE A 109 8.45 -3.98 -2.13
C PHE A 109 9.77 -3.54 -2.76
N ASN A 110 9.78 -2.40 -3.44
CA ASN A 110 10.97 -1.86 -4.09
C ASN A 110 12.05 -1.47 -3.08
N ASP A 111 11.66 -0.84 -1.97
CA ASP A 111 12.58 -0.40 -0.91
C ASP A 111 13.26 -1.59 -0.21
N LEU A 112 12.51 -2.67 0.05
CA LEU A 112 13.06 -3.89 0.64
C LEU A 112 14.03 -4.62 -0.30
N LEU A 113 13.84 -4.51 -1.62
CA LEU A 113 14.73 -5.11 -2.61
C LEU A 113 15.92 -4.22 -3.00
N SER A 114 15.88 -2.94 -2.65
CA SER A 114 16.90 -1.95 -3.02
C SER A 114 17.45 -1.21 -1.79
N PRO A 115 17.97 -1.92 -0.76
CA PRO A 115 18.53 -1.26 0.40
C PRO A 115 19.73 -0.38 -0.01
N PRO A 116 19.93 0.79 0.63
CA PRO A 116 21.00 1.72 0.28
C PRO A 116 22.40 1.15 0.54
N THR A 117 22.50 0.21 1.48
CA THR A 117 23.73 -0.52 1.81
C THR A 117 23.38 -1.95 2.18
N VAL A 118 24.30 -2.87 1.91
CA VAL A 118 24.22 -4.22 2.47
C VAL A 118 24.40 -4.14 3.99
N MET A 119 23.67 -4.98 4.72
CA MET A 119 23.68 -5.00 6.17
C MET A 119 24.75 -5.94 6.74
N ALA A 120 25.31 -5.60 7.91
CA ALA A 120 26.39 -6.39 8.51
C ALA A 120 25.90 -7.70 9.15
N THR A 121 24.68 -7.69 9.70
CA THR A 121 24.07 -8.83 10.38
C THR A 121 22.65 -9.10 9.90
N GLU A 122 22.11 -10.31 10.16
CA GLU A 122 20.70 -10.59 9.91
C GLU A 122 19.76 -9.71 10.75
N ASN A 123 20.16 -9.32 11.97
CA ASN A 123 19.35 -8.45 12.81
C ASN A 123 19.21 -7.06 12.18
N ASP A 124 20.27 -6.53 11.59
CA ASP A 124 20.20 -5.25 10.85
C ASP A 124 19.21 -5.33 9.67
N VAL A 125 19.13 -6.49 8.98
CA VAL A 125 18.12 -6.72 7.94
C VAL A 125 16.71 -6.72 8.51
N ARG A 126 16.50 -7.37 9.67
CA ARG A 126 15.19 -7.39 10.33
C ARG A 126 14.77 -6.01 10.81
N ASP A 127 15.69 -5.25 11.37
CA ASP A 127 15.43 -3.91 11.88
C ASP A 127 15.15 -2.92 10.74
N PHE A 128 15.89 -3.00 9.65
CA PHE A 128 15.60 -2.25 8.43
C PHE A 128 14.21 -2.58 7.87
N ALA A 129 13.92 -3.87 7.70
CA ALA A 129 12.62 -4.31 7.18
C ALA A 129 11.46 -3.87 8.09
N ARG A 130 11.64 -3.96 9.41
CA ARG A 130 10.65 -3.49 10.39
C ARG A 130 10.45 -1.98 10.31
N ALA A 131 11.52 -1.19 10.17
CA ALA A 131 11.42 0.26 10.04
C ALA A 131 10.59 0.66 8.81
N LEU A 132 10.85 0.02 7.66
CA LEU A 132 10.08 0.27 6.43
C LEU A 132 8.62 -0.19 6.55
N GLN A 133 8.37 -1.34 7.18
CA GLN A 133 7.00 -1.82 7.43
C GLN A 133 6.22 -0.86 8.33
N THR A 134 6.84 -0.36 9.40
CA THR A 134 6.23 0.62 10.30
C THR A 134 5.89 1.91 9.57
N GLU A 135 6.81 2.43 8.73
CA GLU A 135 6.54 3.65 7.96
C GLU A 135 5.44 3.44 6.92
N ALA A 136 5.43 2.30 6.22
CA ALA A 136 4.37 1.97 5.28
C ALA A 136 2.99 1.87 5.96
N ALA A 137 2.92 1.24 7.14
CA ALA A 137 1.71 1.18 7.95
C ALA A 137 1.26 2.59 8.37
N ARG A 138 2.18 3.41 8.88
CA ARG A 138 1.89 4.80 9.27
C ARG A 138 1.31 5.63 8.12
N ARG A 139 1.86 5.49 6.90
CA ARG A 139 1.36 6.19 5.71
C ARG A 139 -0.04 5.73 5.32
N ILE A 140 -0.30 4.43 5.35
CA ILE A 140 -1.65 3.88 5.11
C ILE A 140 -2.60 4.44 6.16
N ASP A 141 -2.27 4.36 7.45
CA ASP A 141 -3.12 4.86 8.54
C ASP A 141 -3.40 6.37 8.46
N ALA A 142 -2.50 7.15 7.88
CA ALA A 142 -2.69 8.59 7.67
C ALA A 142 -3.66 8.90 6.50
N MET A 143 -3.64 8.08 5.45
CA MET A 143 -4.46 8.29 4.25
C MET A 143 -5.82 7.62 4.34
N GLU A 144 -5.88 6.43 4.94
CA GLU A 144 -7.08 5.60 5.06
C GLU A 144 -7.93 5.97 6.27
N SER A 145 -9.23 5.77 6.11
CA SER A 145 -10.18 5.91 7.21
C SER A 145 -10.11 4.73 8.17
N SER A 146 -10.25 5.02 9.46
CA SER A 146 -10.21 4.02 10.52
C SER A 146 -11.39 4.20 11.48
N ALA A 147 -11.47 3.34 12.49
CA ALA A 147 -12.45 3.51 13.56
C ALA A 147 -12.28 4.85 14.33
N ALA A 148 -11.11 5.50 14.23
CA ALA A 148 -10.84 6.79 14.86
C ALA A 148 -11.34 8.00 14.06
N GLY A 149 -11.68 7.82 12.77
CA GLY A 149 -12.16 8.89 11.89
C GLY A 149 -11.66 8.77 10.46
N ASP A 150 -12.07 9.73 9.64
CA ASP A 150 -11.70 9.83 8.23
C ASP A 150 -10.19 10.04 8.07
N GLY A 151 -9.58 9.31 7.15
CA GLY A 151 -8.20 9.52 6.72
C GLY A 151 -8.09 10.71 5.77
N LEU A 152 -6.86 11.10 5.40
CA LEU A 152 -6.61 12.24 4.51
C LEU A 152 -7.40 12.15 3.20
N TYR A 153 -7.54 10.95 2.63
CA TYR A 153 -8.22 10.74 1.36
C TYR A 153 -9.72 11.09 1.45
N ASP A 154 -10.41 10.58 2.46
CA ASP A 154 -11.84 10.87 2.69
C ASP A 154 -12.07 12.32 3.13
N GLN A 155 -11.18 12.87 3.95
CA GLN A 155 -11.26 14.29 4.35
C GLN A 155 -11.17 15.22 3.14
N GLN A 156 -10.25 14.94 2.21
CA GLN A 156 -10.03 15.76 1.02
C GLN A 156 -11.13 15.56 -0.02
N THR A 157 -11.44 14.31 -0.34
CA THR A 157 -12.45 13.99 -1.36
C THR A 157 -13.88 14.12 -0.84
N ASN A 158 -14.07 14.29 0.46
CA ASN A 158 -15.36 14.28 1.13
C ASN A 158 -16.21 13.08 0.68
N HIS A 159 -15.66 11.86 0.85
CA HIS A 159 -16.33 10.61 0.46
C HIS A 159 -16.83 10.68 -1.00
N SER A 160 -15.94 11.02 -1.94
CA SER A 160 -16.18 11.27 -3.38
C SER A 160 -16.91 12.57 -3.77
N LEU A 161 -17.42 13.37 -2.84
CA LEU A 161 -18.22 14.57 -3.16
C LEU A 161 -17.39 15.76 -3.70
N ASN A 162 -16.08 15.78 -3.45
CA ASN A 162 -15.15 16.79 -3.93
C ASN A 162 -14.37 16.30 -5.15
N GLN A 163 -14.99 16.44 -6.32
CA GLN A 163 -14.45 15.97 -7.60
C GLN A 163 -13.09 16.57 -7.98
N PRO A 164 -12.81 17.88 -7.75
CA PRO A 164 -11.46 18.42 -7.95
C PRO A 164 -10.37 17.71 -7.13
N LEU A 165 -10.61 17.45 -5.84
CA LEU A 165 -9.64 16.73 -5.01
C LEU A 165 -9.57 15.24 -5.37
N GLN A 166 -10.68 14.61 -5.75
CA GLN A 166 -10.69 13.25 -6.30
C GLN A 166 -9.77 13.14 -7.54
N ALA A 167 -9.83 14.10 -8.47
CA ALA A 167 -9.00 14.09 -9.67
C ALA A 167 -7.49 14.22 -9.39
N HIS A 168 -7.11 14.90 -8.30
CA HIS A 168 -5.71 14.94 -7.85
C HIS A 168 -5.25 13.56 -7.36
N TRP A 169 -6.06 12.88 -6.54
CA TRP A 169 -5.77 11.51 -6.11
C TRP A 169 -5.72 10.53 -7.29
N ASP A 170 -6.68 10.59 -8.20
CA ASP A 170 -6.72 9.77 -9.41
C ASP A 170 -5.45 9.95 -10.26
N SER A 171 -4.96 11.18 -10.38
CA SER A 171 -3.71 11.50 -11.07
C SER A 171 -2.49 10.90 -10.36
N ALA A 172 -2.43 10.97 -9.02
CA ALA A 172 -1.36 10.33 -8.25
C ALA A 172 -1.39 8.80 -8.40
N PHE A 173 -2.56 8.17 -8.33
CA PHE A 173 -2.72 6.74 -8.56
C PHE A 173 -2.29 6.34 -9.97
N ALA A 174 -2.65 7.12 -10.99
CA ALA A 174 -2.26 6.86 -12.37
C ALA A 174 -0.75 6.97 -12.58
N LEU A 175 -0.10 7.98 -11.99
CA LEU A 175 1.37 8.14 -12.06
C LEU A 175 2.12 7.00 -11.35
N ALA A 176 1.56 6.47 -10.26
CA ALA A 176 2.18 5.39 -9.51
C ALA A 176 2.03 4.01 -10.17
N ARG A 177 1.07 3.87 -11.09
CA ARG A 177 0.86 2.64 -11.87
C ARG A 177 1.72 2.62 -13.14
N PRO A 178 2.01 1.44 -13.72
CA PRO A 178 2.63 1.35 -15.04
C PRO A 178 1.79 2.10 -16.11
N PRO A 179 2.43 2.68 -17.14
CA PRO A 179 3.85 2.53 -17.49
C PRO A 179 4.81 3.45 -16.73
N THR A 180 4.31 4.51 -16.08
CA THR A 180 5.17 5.45 -15.34
C THR A 180 5.83 4.75 -14.17
N GLY A 181 5.05 4.04 -13.34
CA GLY A 181 5.56 3.31 -12.18
C GLY A 181 6.30 4.22 -11.20
N LEU A 182 5.89 5.49 -11.10
CA LEU A 182 6.49 6.43 -10.16
C LEU A 182 6.27 5.90 -8.74
N ARG A 183 7.22 6.14 -7.85
CA ARG A 183 7.00 5.89 -6.43
C ARG A 183 5.75 6.63 -5.94
N PHE A 184 4.89 5.96 -5.18
CA PHE A 184 3.57 6.50 -4.84
C PHE A 184 3.68 7.80 -4.04
N ASP A 185 4.64 7.91 -3.13
CA ASP A 185 4.87 9.14 -2.38
C ASP A 185 5.34 10.31 -3.25
N LEU A 186 6.17 10.05 -4.26
CA LEU A 186 6.53 11.06 -5.25
C LEU A 186 5.32 11.44 -6.09
N ALA A 187 4.48 10.48 -6.47
CA ALA A 187 3.25 10.73 -7.23
C ALA A 187 2.28 11.62 -6.44
N LEU A 188 2.08 11.36 -5.15
CA LEU A 188 1.31 12.22 -4.24
C LEU A 188 1.89 13.63 -4.17
N GLY A 189 3.21 13.74 -4.05
CA GLY A 189 3.92 15.02 -4.06
C GLY A 189 3.69 15.84 -5.34
N THR A 190 3.61 15.20 -6.51
CA THR A 190 3.29 15.91 -7.77
C THR A 190 1.89 16.54 -7.79
N GLN A 191 0.99 16.03 -6.94
CA GLN A 191 -0.39 16.48 -6.79
C GLN A 191 -0.59 17.34 -5.53
N ASN A 192 0.50 17.72 -4.85
CA ASN A 192 0.50 18.47 -3.59
C ASN A 192 -0.27 17.75 -2.46
N ILE A 193 -0.23 16.43 -2.43
CA ILE A 193 -0.80 15.61 -1.37
C ILE A 193 0.32 15.17 -0.42
N THR A 194 0.17 15.43 0.87
CA THR A 194 1.17 15.12 1.92
C THR A 194 0.53 14.30 3.05
N PRO A 195 0.80 12.97 3.11
CA PRO A 195 0.38 12.09 4.20
C PRO A 195 1.12 12.26 5.51
#